data_AF-A0A835HM92-F1
#
_entry.id   AF-A0A835HM92-F1
#
_cell.length_a   1.000
_cell.length_b   1.000
_cell.length_c   1.000
_cell.angle_alpha   90.00
_cell.angle_beta   90.00
_cell.angle_gamma   90.00
#
_symmetry.space_group_name_H-M   'P 1'
#
loop_
_entity.id
_entity.type
_entity.pdbx_description
1 polymer ?
#
loop_
_entity_poly.entity_id
_entity_poly.type
_entity_poly.pdbx_seq_one_letter_code
_entity_poly.pdbx_strand_id
1 'polypeptide(L)'
;MNGGVDIFFGFGYDVKTDDYKVVRVIVEDYYNSQRSRVELYSLYTDSWRPIDCVLPFAVVDKHPRAPFQNGIYCWLGRENGSSNNSILSFDFTTEAFGTMSVPDVFHIDNDSYLMMLALLNEKIACMVSLGFSLGKVPWHFEVWVLNEYGVKESWTKLYTIVLEYHFFPCGVFVDGKIV
;
A
#
# COMPACT_ATOMS: atom_id res chain seq x y z
N MET A 1 -10.38 25.95 -6.77
CA MET A 1 -9.75 25.18 -5.67
C MET A 1 -8.25 25.24 -5.92
N ASN A 2 -7.47 25.59 -4.90
CA ASN A 2 -6.02 25.79 -5.02
C ASN A 2 -5.31 24.46 -5.28
N GLY A 3 -4.23 24.48 -6.08
CA GLY A 3 -3.41 23.29 -6.35
C GLY A 3 -2.87 22.66 -5.06
N GLY A 4 -2.83 21.33 -5.03
CA GLY A 4 -2.35 20.54 -3.90
C GLY A 4 -0.94 20.02 -4.15
N VAL A 5 -0.21 19.75 -3.06
CA VAL A 5 1.06 19.03 -3.09
C VAL A 5 0.93 17.82 -2.18
N ASP A 6 1.06 16.62 -2.77
CA ASP A 6 1.16 15.37 -2.03
C ASP A 6 2.62 14.88 -2.05
N ILE A 7 3.12 14.41 -0.91
CA ILE A 7 4.49 13.91 -0.77
C ILE A 7 4.44 12.51 -0.16
N PHE A 8 5.08 11.57 -0.83
CA PHE A 8 5.21 10.18 -0.40
C PHE A 8 6.66 9.88 -0.10
N PHE A 9 6.90 9.06 0.92
CA PHE A 9 8.23 8.65 1.35
C PHE A 9 8.36 7.14 1.37
N GLY A 10 9.55 6.67 1.03
CA GLY A 10 10.01 5.31 1.28
C GLY A 10 11.38 5.34 1.93
N PHE A 11 11.62 4.39 2.84
CA PHE A 11 12.90 4.24 3.51
C PHE A 11 13.38 2.81 3.33
N GLY A 12 14.67 2.64 3.07
CA GLY A 12 15.24 1.32 2.89
C GLY A 12 16.75 1.32 2.93
N TYR A 13 17.29 0.12 2.86
CA TYR A 13 18.72 -0.16 2.92
C TYR A 13 19.18 -0.69 1.56
N ASP A 14 20.20 -0.05 0.98
CA ASP A 14 20.91 -0.51 -0.20
C ASP A 14 22.11 -1.37 0.22
N VAL A 15 21.98 -2.68 0.00
CA VAL A 15 23.01 -3.66 0.34
C VAL A 15 24.28 -3.52 -0.50
N LYS A 16 24.21 -2.96 -1.72
CA LYS A 16 25.39 -2.81 -2.58
C LYS A 16 26.29 -1.67 -2.11
N THR A 17 25.71 -0.60 -1.60
CA THR A 17 26.46 0.57 -1.15
C THR A 17 26.61 0.64 0.37
N ASP A 18 26.02 -0.30 1.11
CA ASP A 18 25.97 -0.28 2.58
C ASP A 18 25.43 1.07 3.10
N ASP A 19 24.29 1.49 2.55
CA ASP A 19 23.71 2.81 2.80
C ASP A 19 22.22 2.73 3.10
N TYR A 20 21.77 3.59 4.00
CA TYR A 20 20.35 3.82 4.22
C TYR A 20 19.90 4.99 3.36
N LYS A 21 18.80 4.79 2.64
CA LYS A 21 18.31 5.76 1.67
C LYS A 21 16.85 6.09 1.94
N VAL A 22 16.46 7.32 1.61
CA VAL A 22 15.06 7.76 1.61
C VAL A 22 14.69 8.16 0.20
N VAL A 23 13.69 7.52 -0.38
CA VAL A 23 13.05 8.01 -1.62
C VAL A 23 11.89 8.91 -1.23
N ARG A 24 11.72 10.03 -1.94
CA ARG A 24 10.48 10.81 -1.87
C ARG A 24 9.93 11.06 -3.26
N VAL A 25 8.61 10.94 -3.37
CA VAL A 25 7.83 11.26 -4.58
C VAL A 25 6.98 12.47 -4.25
N ILE A 26 7.21 13.57 -4.98
CA ILE A 26 6.48 14.83 -4.83
C ILE A 26 5.53 14.92 -6.03
N VAL A 27 4.23 15.04 -5.77
CA VAL A 27 3.18 15.18 -6.78
C VAL A 27 2.53 16.55 -6.61
N GLU A 28 2.66 17.40 -7.63
CA GLU A 28 2.09 18.74 -7.68
C GLU A 28 0.93 18.76 -8.67
N ASP A 29 -0.29 18.97 -8.14
CA ASP A 29 -1.50 19.10 -8.95
C ASP A 29 -1.75 20.58 -9.30
N TYR A 30 -1.50 20.92 -10.57
CA TYR A 30 -1.91 22.21 -11.15
C TYR A 30 -3.19 22.04 -11.96
N TYR A 31 -3.93 23.13 -12.12
CA TYR A 31 -5.26 23.20 -12.76
C TYR A 31 -5.50 22.26 -13.96
N ASN A 32 -4.49 22.05 -14.82
CA ASN A 32 -4.56 21.18 -16.01
C ASN A 32 -3.34 20.25 -16.18
N SER A 33 -2.50 20.09 -15.15
CA SER A 33 -1.30 19.25 -15.26
C SER A 33 -0.85 18.73 -13.91
N GLN A 34 -0.55 17.44 -13.84
CA GLN A 34 0.17 16.84 -12.74
C GLN A 34 1.66 16.84 -13.07
N ARG A 35 2.50 17.29 -12.15
CA ARG A 35 3.95 17.13 -12.22
C ARG A 35 4.43 16.29 -11.06
N SER A 36 5.27 15.31 -11.37
CA SER A 36 5.87 14.46 -10.36
C SER A 36 7.39 14.57 -10.41
N ARG A 37 8.02 14.65 -9.24
CA ARG A 37 9.48 14.59 -9.10
C ARG A 37 9.85 13.54 -8.07
N VAL A 38 10.91 12.80 -8.36
CA VAL A 38 11.50 11.83 -7.43
C VAL A 38 12.87 12.31 -6.99
N GLU A 39 13.12 12.24 -5.70
CA GLU A 39 14.44 12.52 -5.12
C GLU A 39 14.83 11.39 -4.17
N LEU A 40 16.13 11.11 -4.13
CA LEU A 40 16.73 10.10 -3.27
C LEU A 40 17.72 10.78 -2.35
N TYR A 41 17.54 10.57 -1.05
CA TYR A 41 18.49 10.91 -0.01
C TYR A 41 19.35 9.70 0.30
N SER A 42 20.65 9.93 0.44
CA SER A 42 21.61 8.96 0.95
C SER A 42 22.07 9.42 2.34
N LEU A 43 22.02 8.53 3.33
CA LEU A 43 22.61 8.81 4.64
C LEU A 43 24.12 8.96 4.53
N TYR A 44 24.75 8.14 3.70
CA TYR A 44 26.20 8.15 3.48
C TYR A 44 26.70 9.50 2.93
N THR A 45 26.01 10.08 1.93
CA THR A 45 26.41 11.39 1.35
C THR A 45 25.72 12.58 2.01
N ASP A 46 24.83 12.35 2.98
CA ASP A 46 24.02 13.37 3.67
C ASP A 46 23.38 14.39 2.69
N SER A 47 22.82 13.91 1.58
CA SER A 47 22.32 14.78 0.53
C SER A 47 21.21 14.15 -0.31
N TRP A 48 20.33 15.02 -0.81
CA TRP A 48 19.31 14.67 -1.79
C TRP A 48 19.87 14.81 -3.21
N ARG A 49 19.48 13.90 -4.08
CA ARG A 49 19.66 14.04 -5.54
C ARG A 49 18.39 13.66 -6.30
N PRO A 50 18.14 14.24 -7.47
CA PRO A 50 17.03 13.83 -8.31
C PRO A 50 17.26 12.41 -8.88
N ILE A 51 16.18 11.66 -9.06
CA ILE A 51 16.16 10.47 -9.92
C ILE A 51 15.41 10.86 -11.18
N ASP A 52 16.07 10.74 -12.33
CA ASP A 52 15.40 10.90 -13.62
C ASP A 52 14.64 9.62 -13.97
N CYS A 53 13.33 9.65 -13.78
CA CYS A 53 12.45 8.52 -14.04
C CYS A 53 11.05 8.97 -14.41
N VAL A 54 10.36 8.11 -15.16
CA VAL A 54 8.93 8.24 -15.43
C VAL A 54 8.21 7.33 -14.44
N LEU A 55 7.35 7.90 -13.60
CA LEU A 55 6.54 7.12 -12.67
C LEU A 55 5.47 6.35 -13.46
N PRO A 56 5.43 5.01 -13.39
CA PRO A 56 4.41 4.22 -14.08
C PRO A 56 3.03 4.25 -13.39
N PHE A 57 2.88 5.05 -12.33
CA PHE A 57 1.74 4.98 -11.42
C PHE A 57 1.30 6.33 -10.86
N ALA A 58 0.07 6.35 -10.34
CA ALA A 58 -0.43 7.31 -9.39
C ALA A 58 -0.38 6.70 -7.98
N VAL A 59 0.21 7.41 -7.02
CA VAL A 59 0.27 6.93 -5.64
C VAL A 59 -1.08 7.23 -4.97
N VAL A 60 -1.74 6.18 -4.47
CA VAL A 60 -3.09 6.29 -3.89
C VAL A 60 -3.07 6.19 -2.37
N ASP A 61 -2.11 5.45 -1.80
CA ASP A 61 -2.09 5.24 -0.37
C ASP A 61 -1.36 6.35 0.38
N LYS A 62 -2.07 6.98 1.32
CA LYS A 62 -1.56 8.01 2.22
C LYS A 62 -0.98 7.43 3.51
N HIS A 63 -0.98 6.10 3.66
CA HIS A 63 -0.49 5.44 4.85
C HIS A 63 0.82 4.67 4.59
N PRO A 64 1.95 5.11 5.16
CA PRO A 64 3.25 4.49 4.94
C PRO A 64 3.42 3.23 5.81
N ARG A 65 2.59 2.20 5.58
CA ARG A 65 2.79 0.86 6.14
C ARG A 65 3.20 -0.06 5.01
N ALA A 66 4.45 0.11 4.61
CA ALA A 66 5.02 -0.52 3.45
C ALA A 66 5.98 -1.63 3.87
N PRO A 67 5.80 -2.88 3.41
CA PRO A 67 6.78 -3.91 3.65
C PRO A 67 8.11 -3.57 2.95
N PHE A 68 9.20 -3.94 3.62
CA PHE A 68 10.56 -3.85 3.10
C PHE A 68 11.20 -5.23 3.05
N GLN A 69 11.53 -5.72 1.87
CA GLN A 69 12.18 -7.01 1.68
C GLN A 69 13.33 -6.88 0.69
N ASN A 70 14.54 -7.29 1.10
CA ASN A 70 15.72 -7.35 0.22
C ASN A 70 16.02 -6.04 -0.54
N GLY A 71 15.90 -4.88 0.13
CA GLY A 71 16.14 -3.59 -0.53
C GLY A 71 14.93 -3.04 -1.29
N ILE A 72 13.81 -3.77 -1.33
CA ILE A 72 12.60 -3.38 -2.04
C ILE A 72 11.56 -2.90 -1.04
N TYR A 73 11.11 -1.67 -1.22
CA TYR A 73 10.04 -1.04 -0.45
C TYR A 73 8.77 -1.01 -1.29
N CYS A 74 7.66 -1.52 -0.74
CA CYS A 74 6.40 -1.65 -1.49
C CYS A 74 5.23 -0.90 -0.85
N TRP A 75 4.42 -0.22 -1.65
CA TRP A 75 3.20 0.46 -1.20
C TRP A 75 2.03 0.20 -2.15
N LEU A 76 0.81 0.51 -1.71
CA LEU A 76 -0.38 0.40 -2.56
C LEU A 76 -0.54 1.65 -3.43
N GLY A 77 -0.91 1.43 -4.68
CA GLY A 77 -1.22 2.50 -5.61
C GLY A 77 -2.03 2.00 -6.81
N ARG A 78 -2.01 2.77 -7.88
CA ARG A 78 -2.65 2.41 -9.15
C ARG A 78 -1.72 2.70 -10.30
N GLU A 79 -1.69 1.83 -11.29
CA GLU A 79 -1.01 2.14 -12.55
C GLU A 79 -1.70 3.29 -13.28
N ASN A 80 -0.92 4.08 -14.00
CA ASN A 80 -1.45 5.22 -14.74
C ASN A 80 -2.48 4.74 -15.79
N GLY A 81 -3.68 5.34 -15.77
CA GLY A 81 -4.79 4.96 -16.64
C GLY A 81 -5.57 3.73 -16.20
N SER A 82 -5.24 3.14 -15.04
CA SER A 82 -5.94 2.00 -14.46
C SER A 82 -6.76 2.41 -13.23
N SER A 83 -7.97 1.85 -13.10
CA SER A 83 -8.74 1.90 -11.86
C SER A 83 -8.33 0.82 -10.87
N ASN A 84 -7.52 -0.14 -11.30
CA ASN A 84 -7.17 -1.32 -10.52
C ASN A 84 -6.03 -1.01 -9.56
N ASN A 85 -6.15 -1.54 -8.34
CA ASN A 85 -5.08 -1.51 -7.35
C ASN A 85 -3.85 -2.25 -7.87
N SER A 86 -2.66 -1.74 -7.57
CA SER A 86 -1.38 -2.39 -7.84
C SER A 86 -0.47 -2.20 -6.64
N ILE A 87 0.52 -3.08 -6.51
CA ILE A 87 1.64 -2.85 -5.60
C ILE A 87 2.70 -2.08 -6.39
N LEU A 88 3.08 -0.94 -5.86
CA LEU A 88 4.17 -0.14 -6.33
C LEU A 88 5.40 -0.51 -5.52
N SER A 89 6.56 -0.56 -6.17
CA SER A 89 7.81 -0.93 -5.54
C SER A 89 8.92 0.03 -5.91
N PHE A 90 9.85 0.23 -4.99
CA PHE A 90 11.12 0.90 -5.25
C PHE A 90 12.25 0.03 -4.73
N ASP A 91 13.18 -0.33 -5.61
CA ASP A 91 14.39 -1.06 -5.26
C ASP A 91 15.51 -0.05 -4.99
N PHE A 92 15.98 0.03 -3.75
CA PHE A 92 17.04 0.96 -3.34
C PHE A 92 18.42 0.63 -3.90
N THR A 93 18.59 -0.60 -4.39
CA THR A 93 19.83 -1.13 -4.96
C THR A 93 19.96 -0.80 -6.45
N THR A 94 18.84 -0.88 -7.19
CA THR A 94 18.79 -0.53 -8.62
C THR A 94 18.26 0.87 -8.87
N GLU A 95 17.69 1.50 -7.85
CA GLU A 95 17.05 2.83 -7.88
C GLU A 95 15.93 2.92 -8.91
N ALA A 96 15.23 1.80 -9.11
CA ALA A 96 14.19 1.64 -10.09
C ALA A 96 12.83 1.44 -9.43
N PHE A 97 11.81 2.02 -10.06
CA PHE A 97 10.42 1.75 -9.74
C PHE A 97 9.93 0.51 -10.48
N GLY A 98 9.06 -0.25 -9.83
CA GLY A 98 8.35 -1.37 -10.44
C GLY A 98 6.89 -1.40 -10.01
N THR A 99 6.07 -2.12 -10.76
CA THR A 99 4.68 -2.41 -10.41
C THR A 99 4.45 -3.91 -10.38
N MET A 100 3.52 -4.34 -9.53
CA MET A 100 3.07 -5.72 -9.45
C MET A 100 1.56 -5.75 -9.35
N SER A 101 0.96 -6.61 -10.16
CA SER A 101 -0.47 -6.86 -10.11
C SER A 101 -0.84 -7.57 -8.81
N VAL A 102 -2.00 -7.23 -8.28
CA VAL A 102 -2.62 -7.94 -7.18
C VAL A 102 -3.65 -8.95 -7.71
N PRO A 103 -4.11 -9.92 -6.90
CA PRO A 103 -5.19 -10.82 -7.28
C PRO A 103 -6.50 -10.09 -7.59
N ASP A 104 -7.33 -10.64 -8.47
CA ASP A 104 -8.56 -9.99 -8.93
C ASP A 104 -9.58 -9.75 -7.81
N VAL A 105 -9.53 -10.55 -6.75
CA VAL A 105 -10.32 -10.35 -5.53
C VAL A 105 -10.04 -9.00 -4.84
N PHE A 106 -8.94 -8.32 -5.20
CA PHE A 106 -8.58 -6.99 -4.70
C PHE A 106 -9.04 -5.86 -5.64
N HIS A 107 -9.63 -6.19 -6.79
CA HIS A 107 -10.22 -5.26 -7.75
C HIS A 107 -11.74 -5.31 -7.58
N ILE A 108 -12.25 -4.71 -6.50
CA ILE A 108 -13.69 -4.59 -6.30
C ILE A 108 -14.07 -3.12 -6.42
N ASP A 109 -15.19 -2.85 -7.09
CA ASP A 109 -15.70 -1.55 -7.59
C ASP A 109 -15.90 -0.43 -6.55
N ASN A 110 -15.31 -0.51 -5.37
CA ASN A 110 -15.51 0.47 -4.31
C ASN A 110 -14.20 0.81 -3.59
N ASP A 111 -13.87 2.09 -3.51
CA ASP A 111 -12.71 2.68 -2.80
C ASP A 111 -12.72 2.47 -1.27
N SER A 112 -13.62 1.64 -0.76
CA SER A 112 -13.96 1.50 0.65
C SER A 112 -13.42 0.22 1.30
N TYR A 113 -12.58 -0.55 0.60
CA TYR A 113 -11.87 -1.66 1.21
C TYR A 113 -10.59 -1.19 1.89
N LEU A 114 -10.43 -1.55 3.16
CA LEU A 114 -9.16 -1.43 3.85
C LEU A 114 -8.24 -2.52 3.35
N MET A 115 -7.26 -2.13 2.53
CA MET A 115 -6.15 -2.96 2.11
C MET A 115 -4.89 -2.51 2.84
N MET A 116 -4.07 -3.47 3.27
CA MET A 116 -2.80 -3.17 3.94
C MET A 116 -1.75 -4.16 3.48
N LEU A 117 -0.59 -3.63 3.10
CA LEU A 117 0.59 -4.45 2.88
C LEU A 117 1.33 -4.67 4.22
N ALA A 118 1.92 -5.85 4.35
CA ALA A 118 2.71 -6.24 5.51
C ALA A 118 3.80 -7.22 5.08
N LEU A 119 4.71 -7.54 6.01
CA LEU A 119 5.58 -8.69 5.89
C LEU A 119 5.03 -9.82 6.75
N LEU A 120 4.93 -11.02 6.18
CA LEU A 120 4.59 -12.23 6.91
C LEU A 120 5.57 -13.33 6.52
N ASN A 121 6.36 -13.82 7.49
CA ASN A 121 7.41 -14.81 7.25
C ASN A 121 8.34 -14.43 6.09
N GLU A 122 8.84 -13.18 6.11
CA GLU A 122 9.71 -12.64 5.06
C GLU A 122 9.08 -12.70 3.66
N LYS A 123 7.75 -12.62 3.55
CA LYS A 123 7.05 -12.47 2.27
C LYS A 123 6.17 -11.25 2.30
N ILE A 124 6.01 -10.61 1.15
CA ILE A 124 4.99 -9.57 0.98
C ILE A 124 3.62 -10.21 1.23
N ALA A 125 2.90 -9.67 2.20
CA ALA A 125 1.56 -10.06 2.54
C ALA A 125 0.60 -8.90 2.25
N CYS A 126 -0.62 -9.24 1.89
CA CYS A 126 -1.72 -8.31 1.73
C CYS A 126 -2.88 -8.76 2.59
N MET A 127 -3.36 -7.88 3.45
CA MET A 127 -4.61 -8.05 4.18
C MET A 127 -5.68 -7.22 3.49
N VAL A 128 -6.78 -7.87 3.12
CA VAL A 128 -7.93 -7.23 2.46
C VAL A 128 -9.18 -7.42 3.31
N SER A 129 -9.86 -6.32 3.64
CA SER A 129 -11.20 -6.39 4.23
C SER A 129 -12.20 -6.80 3.16
N LEU A 130 -13.10 -7.74 3.44
CA LEU A 130 -14.21 -8.11 2.58
C LEU A 130 -15.54 -7.99 3.35
N GLY A 131 -16.60 -7.55 2.65
CA GLY A 131 -17.95 -7.41 3.21
C GLY A 131 -18.22 -6.13 4.02
N PHE A 132 -17.18 -5.48 4.56
CA PHE A 132 -17.31 -4.25 5.35
C PHE A 132 -18.00 -3.11 4.59
N SER A 133 -17.54 -2.82 3.37
CA SER A 133 -18.08 -1.75 2.52
C SER A 133 -19.42 -2.07 1.86
N LEU A 134 -19.78 -3.36 1.77
CA LEU A 134 -20.99 -3.82 1.10
C LEU A 134 -22.15 -4.10 2.07
N GLY A 135 -21.95 -3.85 3.38
CA GLY A 135 -22.93 -4.22 4.41
C GLY A 135 -23.21 -5.73 4.48
N LYS A 136 -22.33 -6.55 3.90
CA LYS A 136 -22.48 -8.01 3.84
C LYS A 136 -21.87 -8.61 5.10
N VAL A 137 -22.68 -9.34 5.85
CA VAL A 137 -22.27 -10.04 7.06
C VAL A 137 -22.11 -11.55 6.80
N PRO A 138 -21.12 -12.23 7.44
CA PRO A 138 -20.14 -11.68 8.37
C PRO A 138 -19.00 -10.92 7.65
N TRP A 139 -18.50 -9.87 8.31
CA TRP A 139 -17.27 -9.21 7.88
C TRP A 139 -16.08 -10.12 8.12
N HIS A 140 -15.12 -10.09 7.20
CA HIS A 140 -13.89 -10.84 7.38
C HIS A 140 -12.72 -10.14 6.69
N PHE A 141 -11.53 -10.49 7.14
CA PHE A 141 -10.30 -10.19 6.42
C PHE A 141 -9.79 -11.46 5.75
N GLU A 142 -9.26 -11.31 4.54
CA GLU A 142 -8.41 -12.33 3.96
C GLU A 142 -6.95 -11.87 4.01
N VAL A 143 -6.07 -12.79 4.38
CA VAL A 143 -4.62 -12.57 4.38
C VAL A 143 -4.01 -13.43 3.29
N TRP A 144 -3.37 -12.76 2.34
CA TRP A 144 -2.70 -13.35 1.20
C TRP A 144 -1.20 -13.10 1.29
N VAL A 145 -0.39 -14.01 0.75
CA VAL A 145 1.07 -13.85 0.62
C VAL A 145 1.51 -14.03 -0.82
N LEU A 146 2.47 -13.23 -1.25
CA LEU A 146 3.17 -13.37 -2.52
C LEU A 146 4.33 -14.35 -2.33
N ASN A 147 4.27 -15.51 -2.98
CA ASN A 147 5.32 -16.52 -2.83
C ASN A 147 6.54 -16.24 -3.72
N GLU A 148 6.32 -15.69 -4.90
CA GLU A 148 7.37 -15.34 -5.86
C GLU A 148 7.22 -13.87 -6.24
N TYR A 149 8.27 -13.09 -6.00
CA TYR A 149 8.26 -11.65 -6.26
C TYR A 149 7.97 -11.36 -7.74
N GLY A 150 7.03 -10.46 -8.01
CA GLY A 150 6.63 -10.07 -9.37
C GLY A 150 5.70 -11.06 -10.10
N VAL A 151 5.37 -12.21 -9.52
CA VAL A 151 4.51 -13.23 -10.17
C VAL A 151 3.11 -13.20 -9.56
N LYS A 152 2.13 -12.62 -10.28
CA LYS A 152 0.74 -12.47 -9.82
C LYS A 152 0.13 -13.83 -9.41
N GLU A 153 0.43 -14.88 -10.16
CA GLU A 153 -0.14 -16.22 -9.95
C GLU A 153 0.40 -16.88 -8.68
N SER A 154 1.49 -16.36 -8.10
CA SER A 154 2.10 -16.90 -6.88
C SER A 154 1.40 -16.43 -5.60
N TRP A 155 0.43 -15.51 -5.69
CA TRP A 155 -0.38 -15.10 -4.56
C TRP A 155 -1.19 -16.28 -4.01
N THR A 156 -1.07 -16.53 -2.70
CA THR A 156 -1.82 -17.60 -2.03
C THR A 156 -2.51 -17.06 -0.79
N LYS A 157 -3.79 -17.39 -0.63
CA LYS A 157 -4.54 -17.09 0.59
C LYS A 157 -4.08 -18.01 1.71
N LEU A 158 -3.68 -17.43 2.84
CA LEU A 158 -3.31 -18.19 4.04
C LEU A 158 -4.44 -18.26 5.06
N TYR A 159 -5.10 -17.12 5.30
CA TYR A 159 -6.08 -17.00 6.37
C TYR A 159 -7.34 -16.29 5.91
N THR A 160 -8.46 -16.70 6.49
CA THR A 160 -9.70 -15.95 6.52
C THR A 160 -10.03 -15.69 7.99
N ILE A 161 -10.01 -14.42 8.39
CA ILE A 161 -10.27 -13.98 9.76
C ILE A 161 -11.67 -13.40 9.78
N VAL A 162 -12.63 -14.18 10.30
CA VAL A 162 -14.01 -13.72 10.46
C VAL A 162 -14.09 -12.79 11.68
N LEU A 163 -14.69 -11.62 11.48
CA LEU A 163 -15.00 -10.71 12.59
C LEU A 163 -16.34 -11.13 13.17
N GLU A 164 -16.31 -11.71 14.36
CA GLU A 164 -17.53 -11.99 15.10
C GLU A 164 -18.18 -10.68 15.56
N TYR A 165 -19.48 -10.54 15.32
CA TYR A 165 -20.26 -9.47 15.91
C TYR A 165 -20.36 -9.72 17.41
N HIS A 166 -19.60 -8.99 18.22
CA HIS A 166 -20.09 -8.65 19.54
C HIS A 166 -21.10 -7.51 19.35
N PHE A 167 -22.37 -7.86 19.13
CA PHE A 167 -23.44 -6.97 19.56
C PHE A 167 -23.23 -6.81 21.07
N PHE A 168 -22.58 -5.73 21.50
CA PHE A 168 -22.98 -5.16 22.78
C PHE A 168 -24.42 -4.73 22.53
N PRO A 169 -25.44 -5.30 23.19
CA PRO A 169 -26.70 -4.62 23.21
C PRO A 169 -26.40 -3.23 23.77
N CYS A 170 -26.59 -2.18 22.98
CA CYS A 170 -26.76 -0.83 23.51
C CYS A 170 -28.12 -0.80 24.22
N GLY A 171 -28.27 -1.60 25.27
CA GLY A 171 -29.43 -1.58 26.13
C GLY A 171 -29.31 -0.35 27.01
N VAL A 172 -30.31 0.52 26.97
CA VAL A 172 -30.50 1.48 28.06
C VAL A 172 -31.08 0.68 29.23
N PHE A 173 -30.39 0.64 30.35
CA PHE A 173 -30.93 0.03 31.56
C PHE A 173 -32.08 0.91 32.08
N VAL A 174 -33.30 0.39 32.07
CA VAL A 174 -34.40 0.90 32.89
C VAL A 174 -34.68 -0.17 33.94
N ASP A 175 -34.51 0.16 35.21
CA ASP A 175 -34.74 -0.74 36.35
C ASP A 175 -33.99 -2.10 36.30
N GLY A 176 -32.75 -2.09 35.79
CA GLY A 176 -31.85 -3.24 35.83
C GLY A 176 -32.19 -4.39 34.88
N LYS A 177 -33.09 -4.17 33.91
CA LYS A 177 -33.38 -5.11 32.83
C LYS A 177 -33.00 -4.52 31.48
N ILE A 178 -32.46 -5.36 30.61
CA ILE A 178 -32.21 -5.03 29.19
C ILE A 178 -33.58 -5.05 28.49
N VAL A 179 -33.93 -3.96 27.81
CA VAL A 179 -35.06 -3.91 26.85
C VAL A 179 -34.53 -4.22 25.47
#